data_AF-A0A1K2HRZ3-F1
#
_entry.id   AF-A0A1K2HRZ3-F1
#
_cell.length_a   1.000
_cell.length_b   1.000
_cell.length_c   1.000
_cell.angle_alpha   90.00
_cell.angle_beta   90.00
_cell.angle_gamma   90.00
#
_symmetry.space_group_name_H-M   'P 1'
#
loop_
_entity.id
_entity.type
_entity.pdbx_description
1 polymer ?
#
loop_
_entity_poly.entity_id
_entity_poly.type
_entity_poly.pdbx_seq_one_letter_code
_entity_poly.pdbx_strand_id
1 'polypeptide(L)' 'MRNSLQQFDHLPDTALVSVQTFAALLGTGVSTIWRRAKLEASFPQPVRLSTRCTRWRVADIRRFLGLEGGAV' A
#
# COMPACT_ATOMS: atom_id res chain seq x y z
N MET A 1 5.14 -12.19 -15.65
CA MET A 1 5.34 -10.82 -15.11
C MET A 1 5.11 -10.83 -13.60
N ARG A 2 6.16 -11.02 -12.80
CA ARG A 2 6.11 -11.00 -11.32
C ARG A 2 7.39 -10.29 -10.85
N ASN A 3 7.35 -8.96 -10.74
CA ASN A 3 8.52 -8.19 -10.27
C ASN A 3 8.18 -6.97 -9.40
N SER A 4 6.89 -6.68 -9.20
CA SER A 4 6.43 -5.51 -8.42
C SER A 4 6.52 -5.72 -6.91
N LEU A 5 6.50 -6.98 -6.45
CA LEU A 5 6.61 -7.33 -5.03
C LEU A 5 8.07 -7.37 -4.56
N GLN A 6 8.98 -7.90 -5.38
CA GLN A 6 10.42 -7.90 -5.11
C GLN A 6 10.94 -6.47 -4.98
N GLN A 7 10.44 -5.55 -5.81
CA GLN A 7 10.80 -4.14 -5.71
C GLN A 7 10.28 -3.48 -4.43
N PHE A 8 9.17 -3.95 -3.85
CA PHE A 8 8.56 -3.34 -2.66
C PHE A 8 9.48 -3.33 -1.44
N ASP A 9 10.23 -4.40 -1.22
CA ASP A 9 11.19 -4.49 -0.11
C ASP A 9 12.30 -3.42 -0.21
N HIS A 10 12.76 -3.14 -1.43
CA HIS A 10 13.82 -2.17 -1.68
C HIS A 10 13.33 -0.72 -1.80
N LEU A 11 12.00 -0.47 -1.72
CA LEU A 11 11.48 0.90 -1.80
C LEU A 11 11.65 1.64 -0.47
N PRO A 12 12.02 2.94 -0.52
CA PRO A 12 12.01 3.79 0.67
C PRO A 12 10.58 4.03 1.15
N ASP A 13 10.41 4.38 2.42
CA ASP A 13 9.10 4.61 3.04
C ASP A 13 8.28 5.71 2.37
N THR A 14 8.97 6.69 1.77
CA THR A 14 8.36 7.79 1.00
C THR A 14 7.81 7.36 -0.37
N ALA A 15 8.17 6.16 -0.85
CA ALA A 15 7.73 5.68 -2.15
C ALA A 15 6.21 5.47 -2.22
N LEU A 16 5.68 5.61 -3.43
CA LEU A 16 4.25 5.50 -3.72
C LEU A 16 3.98 4.28 -4.61
N VAL A 17 3.12 3.38 -4.14
CA VAL A 17 2.79 2.13 -4.82
C VAL A 17 1.38 2.15 -5.37
N SER A 18 1.18 1.35 -6.43
CA SER A 18 -0.12 1.19 -7.07
C SER A 18 -1.06 0.32 -6.24
N VAL A 19 -2.37 0.49 -6.45
CA VAL A 19 -3.38 -0.39 -5.85
C VAL A 19 -3.18 -1.86 -6.21
N GLN A 20 -2.62 -2.15 -7.40
CA GLN A 20 -2.36 -3.52 -7.85
C GLN A 20 -1.26 -4.17 -7.00
N THR A 21 -0.19 -3.42 -6.72
CA THR A 21 0.88 -3.88 -5.82
C THR A 21 0.34 -4.08 -4.41
N PHE A 22 -0.47 -3.15 -3.91
CA PHE A 22 -1.03 -3.25 -2.57
C PHE A 22 -2.02 -4.42 -2.42
N ALA A 23 -2.87 -4.62 -3.43
CA ALA A 23 -3.77 -5.76 -3.53
C ALA A 23 -3.00 -7.08 -3.55
N ALA A 24 -1.92 -7.17 -4.34
CA ALA A 24 -1.05 -8.34 -4.40
C ALA A 24 -0.32 -8.60 -3.08
N LEU A 25 0.14 -7.56 -2.37
CA LEU A 25 0.76 -7.69 -1.03
C LEU A 25 -0.20 -8.27 0.00
N LEU A 26 -1.46 -7.84 -0.02
CA LEU A 26 -2.49 -8.34 0.89
C LEU A 26 -3.15 -9.64 0.42
N GLY A 27 -2.84 -10.14 -0.79
CA GLY A 27 -3.52 -11.29 -1.39
C GLY A 27 -5.02 -11.06 -1.62
N THR A 28 -5.45 -9.81 -1.81
CA THR A 28 -6.87 -9.44 -1.99
C THR A 28 -7.12 -8.80 -3.35
N GLY A 29 -8.39 -8.64 -3.71
CA GLY A 29 -8.78 -7.90 -4.91
C GLY A 29 -8.62 -6.38 -4.76
N VAL A 30 -8.35 -5.69 -5.86
CA VAL A 30 -8.25 -4.22 -5.92
C VAL A 30 -9.52 -3.52 -5.40
N SER A 31 -10.70 -4.06 -5.69
CA SER A 31 -11.97 -3.54 -5.20
C SER A 31 -12.08 -3.59 -3.68
N THR A 32 -11.54 -4.64 -3.05
CA THR A 32 -11.48 -4.78 -1.59
C THR A 32 -10.61 -3.69 -0.98
N ILE A 33 -9.46 -3.40 -1.57
CA ILE A 33 -8.56 -2.32 -1.11
C ILE A 33 -9.29 -0.97 -1.10
N TRP A 34 -9.97 -0.62 -2.19
CA TRP A 34 -10.73 0.63 -2.27
C TRP A 34 -11.87 0.70 -1.27
N ARG A 35 -12.59 -0.41 -1.08
CA ARG A 35 -13.67 -0.50 -0.10
C ARG A 35 -13.14 -0.30 1.32
N ARG A 36 -12.04 -0.97 1.69
CA ARG A 36 -11.42 -0.84 3.02
C ARG A 36 -10.86 0.55 3.24
N ALA A 37 -10.16 1.12 2.26
CA ALA A 37 -9.67 2.50 2.33
C ALA A 37 -10.78 3.54 2.57
N LYS A 38 -12.01 3.27 2.11
CA LYS A 38 -13.16 4.15 2.36
C LYS A 38 -13.83 3.91 3.72
N LEU A 39 -13.88 2.67 4.19
CA LEU A 39 -14.64 2.28 5.39
C LEU A 39 -13.81 2.28 6.67
N GLU A 40 -12.52 1.97 6.58
CA GLU A 40 -11.63 1.77 7.71
C GLU A 40 -10.65 2.94 7.82
N ALA A 41 -10.80 3.74 8.88
CA ALA A 41 -9.87 4.85 9.14
C ALA A 41 -8.44 4.36 9.44
N SER A 42 -8.28 3.18 10.04
CA SER A 42 -7.00 2.56 10.35
C SER A 42 -6.28 1.96 9.12
N PHE A 43 -6.93 1.93 7.96
CA PHE A 43 -6.35 1.38 6.74
C PHE A 43 -5.50 2.43 6.01
N PRO A 44 -4.44 2.04 5.27
CA PRO A 44 -3.58 2.98 4.55
C PRO A 44 -4.38 3.91 3.64
N GLN A 45 -4.26 5.20 3.90
CA GLN A 45 -5.03 6.22 3.19
C GLN A 45 -4.44 6.47 1.78
N PRO A 46 -5.30 6.57 0.75
CA PRO A 46 -4.86 6.85 -0.59
C PRO A 46 -4.35 8.29 -0.75
N VAL A 47 -3.14 8.44 -1.28
CA VAL A 47 -2.57 9.72 -1.74
C VAL A 47 -3.01 9.98 -3.17
N ARG A 48 -3.81 11.02 -3.38
CA ARG A 48 -4.22 11.49 -4.71
C ARG A 48 -3.15 12.39 -5.30
N LEU A 49 -2.50 11.95 -6.38
CA LEU A 49 -1.51 12.72 -7.13
C LEU A 49 -2.14 13.51 -8.28
N SER A 50 -3.17 12.93 -8.91
CA SER A 50 -3.93 13.57 -9.98
C SER A 50 -5.34 12.97 -10.10
N THR A 51 -6.17 13.49 -11.01
CA THR A 51 -7.56 13.07 -11.21
C THR A 51 -7.72 11.56 -11.49
N ARG A 52 -6.69 10.91 -12.04
CA ARG A 52 -6.69 9.45 -12.34
C ARG A 52 -5.56 8.69 -11.66
N CYS A 53 -4.76 9.35 -10.82
CA CYS A 53 -3.60 8.73 -10.19
C CYS A 53 -3.72 8.81 -8.68
N THR A 54 -4.10 7.68 -8.09
CA THR A 54 -4.09 7.47 -6.65
C THR A 54 -3.08 6.38 -6.32
N ARG A 55 -2.30 6.63 -5.26
CA ARG A 55 -1.22 5.75 -4.81
C ARG A 55 -1.24 5.63 -3.29
N TRP A 56 -0.57 4.61 -2.77
CA TRP A 56 -0.40 4.41 -1.33
C TRP A 56 1.06 4.56 -0.96
N ARG A 57 1.34 5.16 0.20
CA ARG A 57 2.73 5.22 0.69
C ARG A 57 3.15 3.86 1.22
N VAL A 58 4.41 3.52 0.96
CA VAL A 58 5.04 2.30 1.51
C VAL A 58 5.05 2.35 3.04
N ALA A 59 5.35 3.51 3.64
CA ALA A 59 5.31 3.71 5.09
C ALA A 59 3.97 3.28 5.71
N ASP A 60 2.87 3.79 5.17
CA ASP A 60 1.52 3.52 5.69
C ASP A 60 1.17 2.02 5.57
N ILE A 61 1.59 1.37 4.49
CA ILE A 61 1.38 -0.07 4.29
C ILE A 61 2.22 -0.88 5.29
N ARG A 62 3.50 -0.53 5.49
CA ARG A 62 4.39 -1.19 6.45
C ARG A 62 3.85 -1.06 7.88
N ARG A 63 3.41 0.13 8.26
CA ARG A 63 2.72 0.41 9.52
C ARG A 63 1.46 -0.43 9.70
N PHE A 64 0.62 -0.49 8.68
CA PHE A 64 -0.62 -1.29 8.72
C PHE A 64 -0.36 -2.79 8.88
N LEU A 65 0.69 -3.31 8.23
CA LEU A 65 1.09 -4.71 8.35
C LEU A 65 1.76 -5.03 9.70
N GLY A 66 1.97 -4.05 10.58
CA GLY A 66 2.70 -4.24 11.83
C GLY A 66 4.17 -4.56 11.60
N LEU A 67 4.71 -4.29 10.41
CA LEU A 67 6.14 -4.38 10.13
C LEU A 67 6.92 -3.22 10.79
N GLU A 68 6.22 -2.22 11.34
CA GLU A 68 6.75 -1.29 12.35
C GLU A 68 6.85 -1.97 13.73
N GLY A 69 7.52 -3.12 13.76
CA GLY A 69 7.66 -4.01 14.90
C GLY A 69 8.96 -4.79 14.82
N GLY A 70 10.08 -4.06 14.80
CA GLY A 70 11.43 -4.61 14.83
C GLY A 70 12.49 -3.53 15.08
N ALA A 71 12.72 -3.25 16.37
CA ALA A 71 13.82 -2.48 16.98
C ALA A 71 13.65 -0.96 17.14
N VAL A 72 13.08 -0.52 18.27
CA VAL A 72 13.82 -0.15 19.50
C VAL A 72 12.89 -0.20 20.71
#